data_AF-A0A4Q5RCM1-F1
#
_entry.id   AF-A0A4Q5RCM1-F1
#
_cell.length_a   1.000
_cell.length_b   1.000
_cell.length_c   1.000
_cell.angle_alpha   90.00
_cell.angle_beta   90.00
_cell.angle_gamma   90.00
#
_symmetry.space_group_name_H-M   'P 1'
#
loop_
_entity.id
_entity.type
_entity.pdbx_description
1 polymer ?
#
loop_
_entity_poly.entity_id
_entity_poly.type
_entity_poly.pdbx_seq_one_letter_code
_entity_poly.pdbx_strand_id
1 'polypeptide(L)' 'GTGSTYGAAGSLIVILVWIYYTSAILYFGAEFTRVYAEDYGHKIIPAEYAVHIEQKEVERDVAVLPAQNRIKK' A
#
# COMPACT_ATOMS: atom_id res chain seq x y z
N GLY A 1 23.24 17.15 -35.33
CA GLY A 1 22.90 16.02 -34.45
C GLY A 1 22.36 16.49 -33.11
N THR A 2 21.18 17.12 -33.10
CA THR A 2 20.48 17.54 -31.87
C THR A 2 19.05 17.00 -31.83
N GLY A 3 18.39 16.79 -32.98
CA GLY A 3 17.01 16.27 -33.02
C GLY A 3 16.84 14.83 -32.48
N SER A 4 17.87 13.98 -32.55
CA SER A 4 17.79 12.57 -32.12
C SER A 4 17.73 12.43 -30.59
N THR A 5 18.58 13.14 -29.86
CA THR A 5 18.63 13.07 -28.38
C THR A 5 17.42 13.70 -27.72
N TYR A 6 16.94 14.85 -28.21
CA TYR A 6 15.70 15.45 -27.71
C TYR A 6 14.45 14.62 -28.05
N GLY A 7 14.44 13.94 -29.20
CA GLY A 7 13.37 12.99 -29.56
C GLY A 7 13.34 11.75 -28.65
N ALA A 8 14.51 11.18 -28.34
CA ALA A 8 14.64 10.05 -27.43
C ALA A 8 14.24 10.39 -25.98
N ALA A 9 14.58 11.60 -25.50
CA ALA A 9 14.13 12.07 -24.20
C ALA A 9 12.60 12.33 -24.17
N GLY A 10 12.04 12.87 -25.26
CA GLY A 10 10.61 13.13 -25.39
C GLY A 10 9.76 11.85 -25.34
N SER A 11 10.17 10.79 -26.05
CA SER A 11 9.44 9.51 -26.03
C SER A 11 9.42 8.87 -24.63
N LEU A 12 10.52 8.98 -23.88
CA LEU A 12 10.58 8.52 -22.49
C LEU A 12 9.58 9.27 -21.60
N ILE A 13 9.51 10.61 -21.73
CA ILE A 13 8.56 11.42 -20.94
C ILE A 13 7.11 11.01 -21.22
N VAL A 14 6.75 10.81 -22.49
CA VAL A 14 5.39 10.38 -22.86
C VAL A 14 5.03 9.04 -22.20
N ILE A 15 5.94 8.07 -22.21
CA ILE A 15 5.74 6.77 -21.55
C ILE A 15 5.59 6.95 -20.03
N LEU A 16 6.45 7.75 -19.40
CA LEU A 16 6.38 8.01 -17.97
C LEU A 16 5.04 8.65 -17.57
N VAL A 17 4.57 9.63 -18.34
CA VAL A 17 3.26 10.27 -18.11
C VAL A 17 2.14 9.26 -18.29
N TRP A 18 2.21 8.40 -19.32
CA TRP A 18 1.20 7.37 -19.55
C TRP A 18 1.13 6.33 -18.41
N ILE A 19 2.29 5.85 -17.93
CA ILE A 19 2.38 4.95 -16.77
C ILE A 19 1.86 5.66 -15.52
N TYR A 20 2.23 6.92 -15.30
CA TYR A 20 1.77 7.70 -14.17
C TYR A 20 0.25 7.79 -14.13
N TYR A 21 -0.39 8.20 -15.22
CA TYR A 21 -1.86 8.30 -15.27
C TYR A 21 -2.54 6.94 -15.16
N THR A 22 -1.99 5.89 -15.79
CA THR A 22 -2.53 4.53 -15.67
C THR A 22 -2.45 4.03 -14.22
N SER A 23 -1.33 4.28 -13.54
CA SER A 23 -1.14 3.91 -12.14
C SER A 23 -2.10 4.67 -11.22
N ALA A 24 -2.34 5.96 -11.48
CA ALA A 24 -3.29 6.76 -10.71
C ALA A 24 -4.72 6.19 -10.80
N ILE A 25 -5.15 5.78 -12.00
CA ILE A 25 -6.45 5.13 -12.20
C ILE A 25 -6.50 3.79 -11.47
N LEU A 26 -5.44 2.98 -11.53
CA LEU A 26 -5.39 1.68 -10.85
C LEU A 26 -5.41 1.82 -9.32
N TYR A 27 -4.63 2.73 -8.75
CA TYR A 27 -4.63 2.97 -7.30
C TYR A 27 -5.97 3.48 -6.82
N PHE A 28 -6.60 4.36 -7.59
CA PHE A 28 -7.97 4.80 -7.31
C PHE A 28 -8.97 3.63 -7.36
N GLY A 29 -8.87 2.75 -8.37
CA GLY A 29 -9.70 1.55 -8.48
C GLY A 29 -9.47 0.50 -7.39
N ALA A 30 -8.26 0.41 -6.84
CA ALA A 30 -7.92 -0.52 -5.76
C ALA A 30 -8.62 -0.14 -4.44
N GLU A 31 -8.62 1.14 -4.07
CA GLU A 31 -9.39 1.62 -2.92
C GLU A 31 -10.89 1.44 -3.13
N PHE A 32 -11.39 1.68 -4.36
CA PHE A 32 -12.79 1.37 -4.68
C PHE A 32 -13.11 -0.11 -4.48
N THR A 33 -12.26 -1.01 -4.97
CA THR A 33 -12.44 -2.46 -4.81
C THR A 33 -12.41 -2.87 -3.35
N ARG A 34 -11.54 -2.27 -2.54
CA ARG A 34 -11.46 -2.52 -1.10
C ARG A 34 -12.77 -2.15 -0.40
N VAL A 35 -13.26 -0.92 -0.58
CA VAL A 35 -14.51 -0.47 0.05
C VAL A 35 -15.69 -1.27 -0.47
N TYR A 36 -15.73 -1.56 -1.77
CA TYR A 36 -16.76 -2.42 -2.36
C TYR A 36 -16.74 -3.83 -1.77
N ALA A 37 -15.56 -4.41 -1.53
CA ALA A 37 -15.42 -5.71 -0.89
C ALA A 37 -15.77 -5.68 0.60
N GLU A 38 -15.50 -4.57 1.30
CA GLU A 38 -15.88 -4.39 2.71
C GLU A 38 -17.41 -4.22 2.88
N ASP A 39 -18.08 -3.57 1.93
CA ASP A 39 -19.53 -3.28 1.98
C ASP A 39 -20.41 -4.37 1.35
N TYR A 40 -20.03 -4.87 0.16
CA TYR A 40 -20.80 -5.88 -0.60
C TYR A 40 -20.19 -7.28 -0.59
N GLY A 41 -18.92 -7.42 -0.22
CA GLY A 41 -18.26 -8.72 -0.11
C GLY A 41 -18.63 -9.44 1.18
N HIS A 42 -18.33 -10.75 1.24
CA HIS A 42 -18.31 -11.44 2.52
C HIS A 42 -17.26 -10.76 3.41
N LYS A 43 -17.61 -10.46 4.68
CA LYS A 43 -16.64 -9.99 5.68
C LYS A 43 -15.38 -10.81 5.55
N ILE A 44 -14.22 -10.15 5.47
CA ILE A 44 -12.92 -10.83 5.47
C ILE A 44 -12.76 -11.46 6.85
N ILE A 45 -13.28 -12.67 7.00
CA ILE A 45 -13.17 -13.44 8.24
C ILE A 45 -11.79 -14.09 8.21
N PRO A 46 -10.96 -13.90 9.24
CA PRO A 46 -9.73 -14.65 9.34
C PRO A 46 -10.04 -16.17 9.30
N ALA A 47 -9.19 -16.93 8.62
CA ALA A 47 -9.22 -18.39 8.67
C ALA A 47 -9.09 -18.88 10.12
N GLU A 48 -9.44 -20.14 10.40
CA GLU A 48 -9.45 -20.70 11.76
C GLU A 48 -8.13 -20.52 12.53
N TYR A 49 -6.99 -20.47 11.81
CA TYR A 49 -5.65 -20.26 12.37
C TYR A 49 -5.15 -18.80 12.27
N ALA A 50 -5.92 -17.89 11.69
CA ALA A 50 -5.55 -16.49 11.49
C ALA A 50 -6.19 -15.60 12.56
N VAL A 51 -5.50 -14.53 12.92
CA VAL A 51 -5.96 -13.55 13.92
C VAL A 51 -6.15 -12.20 13.23
N HIS A 52 -7.32 -11.58 13.40
CA HIS A 52 -7.54 -10.20 12.97
C HIS A 52 -6.89 -9.25 13.98
N ILE A 53 -5.94 -8.43 13.53
CA ILE A 53 -5.21 -7.48 14.37
C ILE A 53 -5.76 -6.07 14.11
N GLU A 54 -6.48 -5.51 15.07
CA GLU A 54 -6.80 -4.08 15.10
C GLU A 54 -5.70 -3.34 15.87
N GLN A 55 -4.86 -2.58 15.16
CA GLN A 55 -3.78 -1.79 15.78
C GLN A 55 -4.36 -0.52 16.40
N LYS A 56 -4.72 -0.58 17.69
CA LYS A 56 -5.08 0.59 18.49
C LYS A 56 -3.88 1.03 19.30
N GLU A 57 -3.28 2.16 18.91
CA GLU A 57 -2.19 2.78 19.67
C GLU A 57 -2.78 3.40 20.95
N VAL A 58 -2.71 2.64 22.04
CA VAL A 58 -3.10 3.12 23.36
C VAL A 58 -1.81 3.54 24.06
N GLU A 59 -1.65 4.85 24.28
CA GLU A 59 -0.61 5.38 25.15
C GLU A 59 -0.90 4.88 26.58
N ARG A 60 -0.30 3.75 26.93
CA ARG A 60 -0.35 3.22 28.29
C ARG A 60 0.79 3.88 29.04
N ASP A 61 0.45 4.67 30.06
CA ASP A 61 1.40 5.05 31.09
C ASP A 61 1.82 3.78 31.84
N VAL A 62 2.95 3.20 31.43
CA VAL A 62 3.49 1.97 31.98
C VAL A 62 4.59 2.32 32.98
N ALA A 63 4.31 2.07 34.26
CA ALA A 63 5.28 2.24 35.34
C ALA A 63 6.56 1.37 35.17
N VAL A 64 6.48 0.30 34.36
CA VAL A 64 7.62 -0.55 34.00
C VAL A 64 7.49 -0.96 32.53
N LEU A 65 8.57 -0.81 31.76
CA LEU A 65 8.60 -1.18 30.34
C LEU A 65 8.35 -2.71 30.19
N PRO A 66 7.54 -3.14 29.19
CA PRO A 66 7.31 -4.55 28.94
C PRO A 66 8.63 -5.25 28.58
N ALA A 67 8.78 -6.52 29.01
CA ALA A 67 9.99 -7.29 28.79
C ALA A 67 10.30 -7.42 27.28
N GLN A 68 11.34 -6.73 26.83
CA GLN A 68 11.81 -6.78 25.45
C GLN A 68 12.37 -8.18 25.19
N ASN A 69 11.62 -9.01 24.44
CA ASN A 69 12.07 -10.36 24.13
C ASN A 69 13.19 -10.30 23.08
N ARG A 70 14.44 -10.13 23.56
CA ARG A 70 15.64 -10.02 22.73
C ARG A 70 15.85 -11.34 21.99
N ILE A 71 15.48 -11.37 20.71
CA ILE A 71 15.84 -12.47 19.81
C ILE A 71 17.36 -12.61 19.87
N LYS A 72 17.84 -13.69 20.51
CA LYS A 72 19.26 -14.02 20.52
C LYS A 72 19.61 -14.51 19.11
N LYS A 73 20.48 -13.75 18.44
CA LYS A 73 21.15 -14.15 17.20
C LYS A 73 21.95 -15.44 17.41
#